data_AF-A0A1Y4IE17-F1
#
_entry.id   AF-A0A1Y4IE17-F1
#
_cell.length_a   1.000
_cell.length_b   1.000
_cell.length_c   1.000
_cell.angle_alpha   90.00
_cell.angle_beta   90.00
_cell.angle_gamma   90.00
#
_symmetry.space_group_name_H-M   'P 1'
#
loop_
_entity.id
_entity.type
_entity.pdbx_description
1 polymer ?
#
loop_
_entity_poly.entity_id
_entity_poly.type
_entity_poly.pdbx_seq_one_letter_code
_entity_poly.pdbx_strand_id
1 'polypeptide(L)'
;MGEKGTSYVFAVSGIKNSGKTTLITRVLPILARHGIRTAVIKHDGHDFEADVPGTDSYRHFQAGAYGTAVFSGEKYMVVKRQKQTSEEELMNLFPEADLILLEGFKDSFYPKIEVIRRGNSGKSVCREGLWAVATDLLPEELPDIDAPLLNLNAPEEIAAFLMDAMSMERPRTASSGPALPRRSGSDGTAGPD
;
A
#
# COMPACT_ATOMS: atom_id res chain seq x y z
N MET A 1 -19.01 19.75 -6.73
CA MET A 1 -17.99 18.69 -6.86
C MET A 1 -18.67 17.39 -6.52
N GLY A 2 -18.82 16.48 -7.48
CA GLY A 2 -19.42 15.18 -7.22
C GLY A 2 -18.52 14.38 -6.27
N GLU A 3 -19.12 13.65 -5.34
CA GLU A 3 -18.41 12.68 -4.50
C GLU A 3 -17.75 11.64 -5.42
N LYS A 4 -16.44 11.76 -5.66
CA LYS A 4 -15.65 10.66 -6.20
C LYS A 4 -15.66 9.57 -5.12
N GLY A 5 -16.18 8.39 -5.44
CA GLY A 5 -16.22 7.27 -4.50
C GLY A 5 -14.80 6.89 -4.04
N THR A 6 -14.68 6.30 -2.85
CA THR A 6 -13.44 5.77 -2.23
C THR A 6 -12.50 5.11 -3.25
N SER A 7 -11.20 5.43 -3.25
CA SER A 7 -10.21 4.80 -4.13
C SER A 7 -10.20 3.28 -4.00
N TYR A 8 -9.92 2.55 -5.08
CA TYR A 8 -9.60 1.13 -4.98
C TYR A 8 -8.25 0.95 -4.30
N VAL A 9 -8.10 -0.06 -3.46
CA VAL A 9 -6.84 -0.33 -2.74
C VAL A 9 -6.40 -1.74 -3.10
N PHE A 10 -5.16 -1.87 -3.57
CA PHE A 10 -4.54 -3.16 -3.87
C PHE A 10 -3.13 -3.21 -3.30
N ALA A 11 -2.76 -4.30 -2.65
CA ALA A 11 -1.38 -4.51 -2.25
C ALA A 11 -0.57 -5.26 -3.31
N VAL A 12 0.71 -4.93 -3.42
CA VAL A 12 1.71 -5.70 -4.15
C VAL A 12 2.69 -6.25 -3.12
N SER A 13 2.60 -7.55 -2.89
CA SER A 13 3.26 -8.25 -1.80
C SER A 13 4.32 -9.23 -2.31
N GLY A 14 5.05 -9.85 -1.38
CA GLY A 14 6.13 -10.81 -1.67
C GLY A 14 7.35 -10.54 -0.82
N ILE A 15 8.27 -11.51 -0.77
CA ILE A 15 9.48 -11.40 0.06
C ILE A 15 10.41 -10.28 -0.39
N LYS A 16 11.42 -9.95 0.42
CA LYS A 16 12.41 -8.93 0.08
C LYS A 16 13.11 -9.30 -1.25
N ASN A 17 13.34 -8.30 -2.10
CA ASN A 17 13.95 -8.45 -3.42
C ASN A 17 13.18 -9.32 -4.43
N SER A 18 11.87 -9.54 -4.23
CA SER A 18 11.04 -10.29 -5.19
C SER A 18 10.79 -9.56 -6.51
N GLY A 19 10.99 -8.23 -6.55
CA GLY A 19 10.73 -7.41 -7.74
C GLY A 19 9.45 -6.57 -7.67
N LYS A 20 8.81 -6.40 -6.49
CA LYS A 20 7.62 -5.56 -6.30
C LYS A 20 7.75 -4.17 -6.90
N THR A 21 8.81 -3.44 -6.54
CA THR A 21 9.06 -2.09 -7.06
C THR A 21 9.19 -2.10 -8.59
N THR A 22 9.85 -3.12 -9.16
CA THR A 22 9.96 -3.28 -10.62
C THR A 22 8.60 -3.56 -11.27
N LEU A 23 7.76 -4.40 -10.67
CA LEU A 23 6.42 -4.68 -11.16
C LEU A 23 5.55 -3.42 -11.13
N ILE A 24 5.50 -2.71 -10.00
CA ILE A 24 4.73 -1.46 -9.85
C ILE A 24 5.20 -0.43 -10.88
N THR A 25 6.51 -0.19 -10.99
CA THR A 25 7.05 0.81 -11.93
C THR A 25 6.78 0.48 -13.40
N ARG A 26 6.65 -0.80 -13.77
CA ARG A 26 6.26 -1.22 -15.14
C ARG A 26 4.77 -1.09 -15.40
N VAL A 27 3.92 -1.26 -14.38
CA VAL A 27 2.45 -1.18 -14.51
C VAL A 27 1.93 0.26 -14.49
N LEU A 28 2.55 1.15 -13.70
CA LEU A 28 2.10 2.55 -13.55
C LEU A 28 1.93 3.30 -14.89
N PRO A 29 2.87 3.25 -15.86
CA PRO A 29 2.70 3.93 -17.15
C PRO A 29 1.51 3.37 -17.95
N ILE A 30 1.20 2.08 -17.80
CA ILE A 30 0.09 1.43 -18.50
C ILE A 30 -1.22 1.96 -17.92
N LEU A 31 -1.38 1.91 -16.60
CA LEU A 31 -2.55 2.46 -15.91
C LEU A 31 -2.78 3.94 -16.22
N ALA A 32 -1.70 4.74 -16.25
CA ALA A 32 -1.77 6.16 -16.59
C ALA A 32 -2.27 6.39 -18.03
N ARG A 33 -1.85 5.58 -19.00
CA ARG A 33 -2.37 5.65 -20.40
C ARG A 33 -3.86 5.32 -20.49
N HIS A 34 -4.38 4.54 -19.54
CA HIS A 34 -5.81 4.27 -19.41
C HIS A 34 -6.56 5.31 -18.55
N GLY A 35 -5.91 6.42 -18.19
CA GLY A 35 -6.53 7.51 -17.43
C GLY A 35 -6.71 7.24 -15.94
N ILE A 36 -6.13 6.15 -15.41
CA ILE A 36 -6.23 5.79 -13.99
C ILE A 36 -5.17 6.56 -13.22
N ARG A 37 -5.63 7.38 -12.26
CA ARG A 37 -4.73 8.09 -11.35
C ARG A 37 -4.34 7.16 -10.21
N THR A 38 -3.10 6.69 -10.23
CA THR A 38 -2.59 5.75 -9.21
C THR A 38 -1.68 6.45 -8.21
N ALA A 39 -1.97 6.30 -6.92
CA ALA A 39 -1.03 6.61 -5.83
C ALA A 39 -0.33 5.33 -5.37
N VAL A 40 0.90 5.46 -4.86
CA VAL A 40 1.66 4.33 -4.31
C VAL A 40 2.09 4.66 -2.89
N ILE A 41 1.79 3.77 -1.96
CA ILE A 41 2.21 3.86 -0.57
C ILE A 41 3.10 2.66 -0.27
N LYS A 42 4.36 2.92 0.06
CA LYS A 42 5.32 1.88 0.42
C LYS A 42 5.42 1.79 1.94
N HIS A 43 5.26 0.59 2.47
CA HIS A 43 5.63 0.30 3.86
C HIS A 43 7.08 -0.21 3.88
N ASP A 44 8.01 0.65 4.30
CA ASP A 44 9.37 0.22 4.61
C ASP A 44 9.43 -0.23 6.07
N GLY A 45 9.89 -1.46 6.32
CA GLY A 45 10.01 -2.01 7.68
C GLY A 45 11.19 -1.43 8.46
N HIS A 46 11.90 -0.46 7.89
CA HIS A 46 13.07 0.19 8.44
C HIS A 46 12.92 1.71 8.39
N ASP A 47 13.73 2.41 9.19
CA ASP A 47 13.87 3.85 9.07
C ASP A 47 14.44 4.21 7.68
N PHE A 48 13.97 5.30 7.10
CA PHE A 48 14.33 5.73 5.74
C PHE A 48 14.68 7.21 5.69
N GLU A 49 15.54 7.57 4.74
CA GLU A 49 15.94 8.94 4.53
C GLU A 49 14.92 9.64 3.61
N ALA A 50 14.06 10.47 4.21
CA ALA A 50 12.92 11.09 3.53
C ALA A 50 13.26 12.33 2.69
N ASP A 51 14.42 12.96 2.92
CA ASP A 51 14.86 14.19 2.25
C ASP A 51 16.38 14.11 1.98
N VAL A 52 16.86 14.90 1.03
CA VAL A 52 18.26 14.90 0.57
C VAL A 52 19.17 15.53 1.63
N PRO A 53 20.19 14.82 2.13
CA PRO A 53 21.13 15.35 3.11
C PRO A 53 21.81 16.63 2.63
N GLY A 54 21.89 17.60 3.53
CA GLY A 54 22.54 18.88 3.26
C GLY A 54 21.65 19.93 2.58
N THR A 55 20.40 19.62 2.24
CA THR A 55 19.41 20.66 1.91
C THR A 55 18.93 21.40 3.16
N ASP A 56 18.35 22.58 2.98
CA ASP A 56 17.87 23.39 4.11
C ASP A 56 16.67 22.74 4.81
N SER A 57 15.76 22.13 4.06
CA SER A 57 14.64 21.35 4.62
C SER A 57 15.13 20.16 5.43
N TYR A 58 16.16 19.44 4.97
CA TYR A 58 16.78 18.38 5.74
C TYR A 58 17.39 18.93 7.05
N ARG A 59 18.16 20.03 6.97
CA ARG A 59 18.77 20.66 8.15
C ARG A 59 17.73 21.12 9.17
N HIS A 60 16.62 21.72 8.73
CA HIS A 60 15.53 22.11 9.61
C HIS A 60 14.90 20.92 10.34
N PHE A 61 14.69 19.79 9.64
CA PHE A 61 14.13 18.58 10.24
C PHE A 61 15.08 17.92 11.25
N GLN A 62 16.38 17.91 10.95
CA GLN A 62 17.43 17.45 11.88
C GLN A 62 17.60 18.38 13.08
N ALA A 63 17.41 19.69 12.90
CA ALA A 63 17.45 20.69 13.97
C ALA A 63 16.25 20.60 14.94
N GLY A 64 15.26 19.75 14.66
CA GLY A 64 14.15 19.46 15.58
C GLY A 64 12.79 19.99 15.15
N ALA A 65 12.64 20.51 13.92
CA ALA A 65 11.32 20.79 13.38
C ALA A 65 10.46 19.50 13.41
N TYR A 66 9.22 19.61 13.90
CA TYR A 66 8.31 18.45 13.94
C TYR A 66 8.01 17.95 12.52
N GLY A 67 8.03 18.86 11.53
CA GLY A 67 7.93 18.55 10.13
C GLY A 67 8.44 19.69 9.25
N THR A 68 8.73 19.36 8.01
CA THR A 68 9.21 20.27 6.97
C THR A 68 8.42 20.06 5.69
N ALA A 69 8.28 21.13 4.90
CA ALA A 69 7.63 21.08 3.61
C ALA A 69 8.47 21.85 2.58
N VAL A 70 8.59 21.30 1.38
CA VAL A 70 9.20 21.94 0.21
C VAL A 70 8.22 21.84 -0.94
N PHE A 71 8.04 22.91 -1.71
CA PHE A 71 7.09 22.92 -2.83
C PHE A 71 7.64 23.69 -4.03
N SER A 72 7.05 23.39 -5.18
CA SER A 72 7.23 24.06 -6.47
C SER A 72 5.86 24.15 -7.16
N GLY A 73 5.82 24.63 -8.41
CA GLY A 73 4.54 24.81 -9.13
C GLY A 73 3.68 23.56 -9.28
N GLU A 74 4.29 22.37 -9.35
CA GLU A 74 3.57 21.12 -9.70
C GLU A 74 3.69 20.01 -8.64
N LYS A 75 4.55 20.19 -7.64
CA LYS A 75 4.81 19.15 -6.64
C LYS A 75 5.31 19.72 -5.33
N TYR A 76 5.07 18.97 -4.27
CA TYR A 76 5.58 19.25 -2.94
C TYR A 76 6.00 17.96 -2.25
N MET A 77 6.77 18.10 -1.19
CA MET A 77 7.19 17.03 -0.28
C MET A 77 6.96 17.49 1.15
N VAL A 78 6.41 16.60 1.98
CA VAL A 78 6.24 16.82 3.42
C VAL A 78 6.91 15.68 4.18
N VAL A 79 7.75 16.04 5.14
CA VAL A 79 8.36 15.09 6.09
C VAL A 79 7.88 15.47 7.48
N LYS A 80 7.33 14.52 8.25
CA LYS A 80 6.83 14.78 9.62
C LYS A 80 7.21 13.66 10.58
N ARG A 81 7.46 14.01 11.84
CA ARG A 81 7.58 13.06 12.94
C ARG A 81 6.19 12.74 13.47
N GLN A 82 5.85 11.46 13.51
CA GLN A 82 4.59 10.96 14.08
C GLN A 82 4.87 9.68 14.86
N LYS A 83 4.21 9.49 16.01
CA LYS A 83 4.43 8.31 16.86
C LYS A 83 4.01 7.01 16.18
N GLN A 84 2.91 7.06 15.45
CA GLN A 84 2.37 5.93 14.70
C GLN A 84 1.58 6.48 13.52
N THR A 85 1.85 5.95 12.33
CA THR A 85 1.17 6.31 11.09
C THR A 85 0.38 5.11 10.63
N SER A 86 -0.91 5.27 10.35
CA SER A 86 -1.70 4.22 9.69
C SER A 86 -1.67 4.40 8.18
N GLU A 87 -1.79 3.30 7.46
CA GLU A 87 -1.95 3.34 6.01
C GLU A 87 -3.23 4.07 5.60
N GLU A 88 -4.30 3.98 6.40
CA GLU A 88 -5.56 4.73 6.16
C GLU A 88 -5.34 6.25 6.16
N GLU A 89 -4.55 6.77 7.11
CA GLU A 89 -4.16 8.18 7.12
C GLU A 89 -3.38 8.58 5.87
N LEU A 90 -2.49 7.71 5.38
CA LEU A 90 -1.71 7.96 4.17
C LEU A 90 -2.58 7.89 2.91
N MET A 91 -3.54 6.98 2.86
CA MET A 91 -4.51 6.87 1.75
C MET A 91 -5.33 8.16 1.61
N ASN A 92 -5.73 8.75 2.74
CA ASN A 92 -6.48 10.02 2.76
C ASN A 92 -5.69 11.23 2.23
N LEU A 93 -4.37 11.11 2.03
CA LEU A 93 -3.56 12.15 1.38
C LEU A 93 -3.72 12.18 -0.14
N PHE A 94 -4.37 11.17 -0.73
CA PHE A 94 -4.56 11.04 -2.18
C PHE A 94 -6.04 10.96 -2.59
N PRO A 95 -6.87 11.95 -2.23
CA PRO A 95 -8.31 11.88 -2.45
C PRO A 95 -8.70 11.87 -3.94
N GLU A 96 -7.80 12.26 -4.85
CA GLU A 96 -8.07 12.21 -6.29
C GLU A 96 -7.65 10.90 -6.97
N ALA A 97 -7.00 9.98 -6.25
CA ALA A 97 -6.56 8.71 -6.78
C ALA A 97 -7.76 7.78 -7.06
N ASP A 98 -7.73 7.14 -8.22
CA ASP A 98 -8.70 6.10 -8.59
C ASP A 98 -8.25 4.73 -8.03
N LEU A 99 -6.92 4.55 -7.91
CA LEU A 99 -6.27 3.36 -7.37
C LEU A 99 -5.14 3.76 -6.41
N ILE A 100 -5.04 3.06 -5.28
CA ILE A 100 -3.91 3.10 -4.36
C ILE A 100 -3.24 1.74 -4.38
N LEU A 101 -1.95 1.72 -4.74
CA LEU A 101 -1.10 0.55 -4.64
C LEU A 101 -0.30 0.58 -3.34
N LEU A 102 -0.46 -0.45 -2.52
CA LEU A 102 0.30 -0.64 -1.28
C LEU A 102 1.50 -1.56 -1.56
N GLU A 103 2.72 -1.05 -1.55
CA GLU A 103 3.92 -1.89 -1.68
C GLU A 103 4.27 -2.51 -0.31
N GLY A 104 4.20 -3.84 -0.23
CA GLY A 104 4.38 -4.59 1.02
C GLY A 104 3.09 -5.27 1.46
N PHE A 105 2.75 -5.18 2.75
CA PHE A 105 1.45 -5.62 3.31
C PHE A 105 1.11 -7.12 3.12
N LYS A 106 2.12 -7.99 3.12
CA LYS A 106 1.92 -9.45 3.01
C LYS A 106 0.97 -10.03 4.10
N ASP A 107 0.96 -9.43 5.29
CA ASP A 107 0.17 -9.86 6.45
C ASP A 107 -1.20 -9.13 6.56
N SER A 108 -1.55 -8.22 5.64
CA SER A 108 -2.82 -7.48 5.69
C SER A 108 -3.99 -8.25 5.09
N PHE A 109 -5.21 -7.70 5.21
CA PHE A 109 -6.41 -8.23 4.53
C PHE A 109 -6.72 -7.54 3.19
N TYR A 110 -5.97 -6.50 2.80
CA TYR A 110 -6.13 -5.87 1.48
C TYR A 110 -6.05 -6.90 0.34
N PRO A 111 -6.88 -6.75 -0.71
CA PRO A 111 -6.73 -7.57 -1.92
C PRO A 111 -5.34 -7.33 -2.50
N LYS A 112 -4.66 -8.39 -2.93
CA LYS A 112 -3.24 -8.28 -3.29
C LYS A 112 -2.80 -9.20 -4.41
N ILE A 113 -1.79 -8.72 -5.13
CA ILE A 113 -0.97 -9.52 -6.04
C ILE A 113 0.32 -9.86 -5.32
N GLU A 114 0.66 -11.14 -5.18
CA GLU A 114 1.96 -11.54 -4.66
C GLU A 114 2.96 -11.76 -5.79
N VAL A 115 4.17 -11.21 -5.65
CA VAL A 115 5.28 -11.50 -6.54
C VAL A 115 6.07 -12.68 -6.00
N ILE A 116 6.01 -13.82 -6.71
CA ILE A 116 6.81 -15.01 -6.45
C ILE A 116 7.69 -15.26 -7.67
N ARG A 117 9.00 -15.27 -7.50
CA ARG A 117 9.95 -15.35 -8.62
C ARG A 117 10.97 -16.46 -8.40
N ARG A 118 11.31 -17.18 -9.48
CA ARG A 118 12.42 -18.13 -9.52
C ARG A 118 13.70 -17.51 -8.97
N GLY A 119 14.41 -18.28 -8.13
CA GLY A 119 15.64 -17.85 -7.48
C GLY A 119 15.43 -16.88 -6.30
N ASN A 120 14.19 -16.54 -5.96
CA ASN A 120 13.86 -15.73 -4.79
C ASN A 120 12.95 -16.48 -3.81
N SER A 121 11.77 -16.94 -4.27
CA SER A 121 10.87 -17.79 -3.48
C SER A 121 10.18 -18.81 -4.38
N GLY A 122 9.84 -19.96 -3.82
CA GLY A 122 8.93 -20.96 -4.42
C GLY A 122 7.68 -21.20 -3.59
N LYS A 123 7.38 -20.31 -2.63
CA LYS A 123 6.22 -20.40 -1.74
C LYS A 123 5.62 -19.02 -1.53
N SER A 124 4.30 -18.99 -1.35
CA SER A 124 3.59 -17.77 -0.94
C SER A 124 3.91 -17.44 0.52
N VAL A 125 4.03 -16.14 0.81
CA VAL A 125 4.08 -15.58 2.16
C VAL A 125 2.83 -14.79 2.53
N CYS A 126 1.87 -14.67 1.62
CA CYS A 126 0.58 -14.05 1.89
C CYS A 126 -0.37 -15.08 2.49
N ARG A 127 -0.95 -14.75 3.64
CA ARG A 127 -1.93 -15.62 4.31
C ARG A 127 -3.36 -15.36 3.89
N GLU A 128 -3.65 -14.10 3.59
CA GLU A 128 -5.01 -13.58 3.37
C GLU A 128 -5.01 -12.62 2.19
N GLY A 129 -6.18 -12.43 1.57
CA GLY A 129 -6.40 -11.42 0.52
C GLY A 129 -5.64 -11.65 -0.79
N LEU A 130 -5.09 -12.86 -1.03
CA LEU A 130 -4.38 -13.19 -2.27
C LEU A 130 -5.37 -13.30 -3.44
N TRP A 131 -5.28 -12.36 -4.38
CA TRP A 131 -6.14 -12.33 -5.57
C TRP A 131 -5.45 -12.86 -6.82
N ALA A 132 -4.11 -12.77 -6.88
CA ALA A 132 -3.30 -13.35 -7.94
C ALA A 132 -1.83 -13.47 -7.49
N VAL A 133 -1.06 -14.29 -8.22
CA VAL A 133 0.39 -14.37 -8.09
C VAL A 133 1.03 -13.95 -9.40
N ALA A 134 1.88 -12.93 -9.39
CA ALA A 134 2.74 -12.59 -10.52
C ALA A 134 4.03 -13.40 -10.45
N THR A 135 4.25 -14.31 -11.41
CA THR A 135 5.37 -15.26 -11.37
C THR A 135 6.01 -15.56 -12.74
N ASP A 136 7.26 -16.03 -12.69
CA ASP A 136 8.01 -16.65 -13.79
C ASP A 136 8.23 -18.17 -13.57
N LEU A 137 7.53 -18.73 -12.57
CA LEU A 137 7.43 -20.17 -12.31
C LEU A 137 6.28 -20.78 -13.12
N LEU A 138 6.38 -22.07 -13.40
CA LEU A 138 5.29 -22.83 -14.01
C LEU A 138 4.24 -23.22 -12.94
N PRO A 139 2.97 -23.42 -13.31
CA PRO A 139 1.92 -23.78 -12.35
C PRO A 139 2.25 -25.01 -11.49
N GLU A 140 2.89 -26.03 -12.06
CA GLU A 140 3.32 -27.23 -11.35
C GLU A 140 4.39 -26.99 -10.27
N GLU A 141 5.10 -25.86 -10.33
CA GLU A 141 6.08 -25.45 -9.30
C GLU A 141 5.41 -24.72 -8.13
N LEU A 142 4.13 -24.36 -8.25
CA LEU A 142 3.32 -23.67 -7.25
C LEU A 142 2.00 -24.41 -6.97
N PRO A 143 2.03 -25.72 -6.62
CA PRO A 143 0.83 -26.55 -6.52
C PRO A 143 -0.13 -26.14 -5.39
N ASP A 144 0.36 -25.40 -4.39
CA ASP A 144 -0.41 -24.96 -3.22
C ASP A 144 -1.09 -23.60 -3.41
N ILE A 145 -0.98 -22.98 -4.59
CA ILE A 145 -1.55 -21.66 -4.90
C ILE A 145 -2.91 -21.81 -5.59
N ASP A 146 -3.98 -21.48 -4.86
CA ASP A 146 -5.35 -21.43 -5.38
C ASP A 146 -5.73 -20.00 -5.80
N ALA A 147 -4.93 -19.41 -6.70
CA ALA A 147 -5.15 -18.08 -7.25
C ALA A 147 -4.63 -18.00 -8.70
N PRO A 148 -5.17 -17.10 -9.54
CA PRO A 148 -4.65 -16.84 -10.88
C PRO A 148 -3.14 -16.58 -10.87
N LEU A 149 -2.41 -17.25 -11.77
CA LEU A 149 -1.00 -16.98 -12.03
C LEU A 149 -0.88 -16.03 -13.22
N LEU A 150 -0.30 -14.86 -12.97
CA LEU A 150 -0.04 -13.82 -13.98
C LEU A 150 1.43 -13.89 -14.40
N ASN A 151 1.70 -13.68 -15.68
CA ASN A 151 3.09 -13.65 -16.15
C ASN A 151 3.82 -12.40 -15.61
N LEU A 152 4.79 -12.61 -14.73
CA LEU A 152 5.61 -11.54 -14.12
C LEU A 152 6.28 -10.62 -15.15
N ASN A 153 6.54 -11.14 -16.36
CA ASN A 153 7.21 -10.41 -17.42
C ASN A 153 6.26 -9.67 -18.38
N ALA A 154 4.94 -9.82 -18.21
CA ALA A 154 3.90 -9.19 -19.02
C ALA A 154 3.13 -8.10 -18.20
N PRO A 155 3.69 -6.88 -18.07
CA PRO A 155 3.06 -5.84 -17.26
C PRO A 155 1.68 -5.41 -17.77
N GLU A 156 1.39 -5.57 -19.06
CA GLU A 156 0.07 -5.34 -19.64
C GLU A 156 -0.99 -6.29 -19.08
N GLU A 157 -0.64 -7.57 -18.86
CA GLU A 157 -1.53 -8.57 -18.27
C GLU A 157 -1.86 -8.21 -16.82
N ILE A 158 -0.86 -7.81 -16.05
CA ILE A 158 -1.03 -7.38 -14.66
C ILE A 158 -1.85 -6.08 -14.57
N ALA A 159 -1.61 -5.13 -15.48
CA ALA A 159 -2.39 -3.91 -15.56
C ALA A 159 -3.86 -4.21 -15.91
N ALA A 160 -4.12 -5.09 -16.88
CA ALA A 160 -5.46 -5.52 -17.24
C ALA A 160 -6.18 -6.17 -16.05
N PHE A 161 -5.51 -7.07 -15.35
CA PHE A 161 -6.04 -7.69 -14.13
C PHE A 161 -6.46 -6.65 -13.08
N LEU A 162 -5.63 -5.63 -12.82
CA LEU A 162 -5.95 -4.56 -11.88
C LEU A 162 -7.18 -3.74 -12.35
N MET A 163 -7.27 -3.42 -13.64
CA MET A 163 -8.41 -2.68 -14.20
C MET A 163 -9.71 -3.48 -14.12
N ASP A 164 -9.65 -4.79 -14.38
CA ASP A 164 -10.79 -5.70 -14.25
C ASP A 164 -11.21 -5.81 -12.78
N ALA A 165 -10.26 -5.95 -11.86
CA ALA A 165 -10.52 -6.00 -10.42
C ALA A 165 -11.18 -4.69 -9.91
N MET A 166 -10.81 -3.54 -10.45
CA MET A 166 -11.48 -2.26 -10.17
C MET A 166 -12.93 -2.23 -10.70
N SER A 167 -13.26 -3.01 -11.72
CA SER A 167 -14.59 -3.03 -12.34
C SER A 167 -15.53 -4.04 -11.68
N MET A 168 -15.00 -5.02 -10.95
CA MET A 168 -15.79 -5.94 -10.13
C MET A 168 -16.37 -5.17 -8.93
N GLU A 169 -17.68 -5.33 -8.68
CA GLU A 169 -18.42 -4.54 -7.68
C GLU A 169 -17.65 -4.44 -6.36
N ARG A 170 -17.53 -3.21 -5.83
CA ARG A 170 -16.92 -2.98 -4.52
C ARG A 170 -17.58 -3.93 -3.52
N PRO A 171 -16.84 -4.81 -2.82
CA PRO A 171 -17.35 -5.29 -1.55
C PRO A 171 -17.64 -4.03 -0.73
N ARG A 172 -18.90 -3.86 -0.31
CA ARG A 172 -19.31 -2.73 0.53
C ARG A 172 -18.27 -2.65 1.64
N THR A 173 -17.47 -1.60 1.65
CA THR A 173 -16.56 -1.35 2.77
C THR A 173 -17.42 -1.43 4.01
N ALA A 174 -17.12 -2.38 4.90
CA ALA A 174 -17.78 -2.47 6.18
C ALA A 174 -17.60 -1.12 6.86
N SER A 175 -18.67 -0.33 6.90
CA SER A 175 -18.81 0.77 7.84
C SER A 175 -18.90 0.13 9.23
N SER A 176 -17.75 -0.18 9.80
CA SER A 176 -17.43 -0.51 11.19
C SER A 176 -16.28 -1.51 11.22
N GLY A 177 -15.05 -1.00 11.41
CA GLY A 177 -14.06 -1.80 12.13
C GLY A 177 -14.64 -2.21 13.50
N PRO A 178 -14.22 -3.35 14.08
CA PRO A 178 -14.73 -3.77 15.37
C PRO A 178 -14.46 -2.67 16.39
N ALA A 179 -15.50 -2.25 17.11
CA ALA A 179 -15.36 -1.34 18.24
C ALA A 179 -14.35 -1.96 19.22
N LEU A 180 -13.28 -1.22 19.53
CA LEU A 180 -12.39 -1.60 20.62
C LEU A 180 -13.23 -1.84 21.88
N PRO A 181 -12.93 -2.87 22.69
CA PRO A 181 -13.62 -3.07 23.94
C PRO A 181 -13.43 -1.83 24.81
N ARG A 182 -14.55 -1.18 25.15
CA ARG A 182 -14.60 -0.16 26.19
C ARG A 182 -14.07 -0.81 27.46
N ARG A 183 -12.92 -0.35 27.96
CA ARG A 183 -12.53 -0.64 29.34
C ARG A 183 -13.62 -0.07 30.22
N SER A 184 -14.37 -0.95 30.87
CA SER A 184 -15.31 -0.61 31.93
C SER A 184 -14.54 0.14 33.01
N GLY A 185 -14.87 1.42 33.17
CA GLY A 185 -14.61 2.12 34.41
C GLY A 185 -15.44 1.46 35.50
N SER A 186 -14.79 0.99 36.56
CA SER A 186 -15.41 0.94 37.87
C SER A 186 -15.15 2.30 38.53
N ASP A 187 -16.19 3.11 38.56
CA ASP A 187 -16.32 4.20 39.53
C ASP A 187 -16.30 3.64 40.95
N GLY A 188 -15.70 4.38 41.87
CA GLY A 188 -15.63 4.03 43.29
C GLY A 188 -14.96 5.12 44.11
N THR A 189 -15.65 6.24 44.28
CA THR A 189 -15.33 7.41 45.09
C THR A 189 -15.20 7.15 46.59
N ALA A 190 -14.23 7.82 47.24
CA ALA A 190 -14.31 8.47 48.57
C ALA A 190 -12.95 9.19 48.76
N GLY A 191 -12.84 10.52 48.86
CA GLY A 191 -13.35 11.38 49.93
C GLY A 191 -12.16 11.74 50.87
N PRO A 192 -11.90 13.02 51.20
CA PRO A 192 -10.62 13.46 51.76
C PRO A 192 -10.54 13.35 53.30
N ASP A 193 -9.31 13.24 53.80
CA ASP A 193 -8.80 13.77 55.07
C ASP A 193 -7.28 14.00 54.93
#